data_AF-A0A2T5NK22-F1
#
_entry.id   AF-A0A2T5NK22-F1
#
_cell.length_a   1.000
_cell.length_b   1.000
_cell.length_c   1.000
_cell.angle_alpha   90.00
_cell.angle_beta   90.00
_cell.angle_gamma   90.00
#
_symmetry.space_group_name_H-M   'P 1'
#
loop_
_entity.id
_entity.type
_entity.pdbx_description
1 polymer ?
#
loop_
_entity_poly.entity_id
_entity_poly.type
_entity_poly.pdbx_seq_one_letter_code
_entity_poly.pdbx_strand_id
1 'polypeptide(L)'
;MNIVGSADSMAVRFQKPVETDPETGQIRAIKGFGADAKAELARVTKDLNRKGHILEPDEAKTLEPTIRGRFEHNLAEVMQGLTKIAYLATVWTVGDEFLSTAAGVRYRSWIDAEPNSAALEALGLRPLEGSLCKKSVPHTHHLIACVALDGNLITGVRLFNEPLFEITLTVPAPELQLANEHRRLIVIDAARRTFEETLLAP
;
A
#
# COMPACT_ATOMS: atom_id res chain seq x y z
N MET A 1 -1.37 -16.29 19.20
CA MET A 1 -1.32 -16.33 20.68
C MET A 1 -0.57 -17.59 21.05
N ASN A 2 0.55 -17.48 21.76
CA ASN A 2 1.06 -18.60 22.54
C ASN A 2 0.65 -18.34 23.99
N ILE A 3 -0.27 -19.16 24.51
CA ILE A 3 -0.47 -19.33 25.95
C ILE A 3 0.31 -20.58 26.31
N VAL A 4 1.19 -20.49 27.30
CA VAL A 4 1.77 -21.67 27.94
C VAL A 4 1.25 -21.72 29.37
N GLY A 5 0.48 -22.77 29.63
CA GLY A 5 0.03 -23.20 30.94
C GLY A 5 -0.59 -24.59 30.79
N SER A 6 0.15 -25.63 31.19
CA SER A 6 -0.38 -27.00 31.36
C SER A 6 -1.14 -27.05 32.69
N ALA A 7 -2.27 -27.74 32.84
CA ALA A 7 -2.75 -28.94 32.18
C ALA A 7 -4.25 -28.83 31.81
N ASP A 8 -4.65 -29.65 30.84
CA ASP A 8 -6.00 -29.81 30.29
C ASP A 8 -6.64 -28.55 29.68
N SER A 9 -6.07 -28.12 28.56
CA SER A 9 -6.63 -27.05 27.73
C SER A 9 -7.98 -27.47 27.12
N MET A 10 -9.06 -26.81 27.54
CA MET A 10 -10.36 -26.91 26.89
C MET A 10 -10.43 -25.92 25.72
N ALA A 11 -10.48 -26.41 24.49
CA ALA A 11 -10.63 -25.58 23.29
C ALA A 11 -12.07 -25.08 23.16
N VAL A 12 -12.32 -23.81 23.51
CA VAL A 12 -13.60 -23.14 23.21
C VAL A 12 -13.53 -22.59 21.78
N ARG A 13 -14.25 -23.21 20.85
CA ARG A 13 -14.46 -22.68 19.49
C ARG A 13 -15.66 -21.74 19.52
N PHE A 14 -15.46 -20.46 19.22
CA PHE A 14 -16.57 -19.57 18.87
C PHE A 14 -17.12 -20.02 17.51
N GLN A 15 -18.37 -20.50 17.49
CA GLN A 15 -19.02 -20.86 16.24
C GLN A 15 -19.41 -19.57 15.49
N LYS A 16 -18.79 -19.36 14.33
CA LYS A 16 -19.18 -18.40 13.28
C LYS A 16 -19.21 -16.92 13.73
N PRO A 17 -18.06 -16.22 13.69
CA PRO A 17 -17.96 -14.81 14.10
C PRO A 17 -18.54 -13.81 13.07
N VAL A 18 -19.18 -14.32 12.01
CA VAL A 18 -19.67 -13.51 10.89
C VAL A 18 -21.08 -13.95 10.53
N GLU A 19 -22.01 -13.01 10.53
CA GLU A 19 -23.36 -13.19 10.02
C GLU A 19 -23.36 -12.85 8.53
N THR A 20 -23.62 -13.85 7.70
CA THR A 20 -23.77 -13.71 6.26
C THR A 20 -25.26 -13.68 5.93
N ASP A 21 -25.64 -12.82 4.99
CA ASP A 21 -26.96 -12.82 4.42
C ASP A 21 -27.18 -14.14 3.67
N PRO A 22 -28.17 -14.97 4.06
CA PRO A 22 -28.38 -16.29 3.48
C PRO A 22 -28.84 -16.24 2.02
N GLU A 23 -29.35 -15.11 1.51
CA GLU A 23 -29.79 -14.99 0.12
C GLU A 23 -28.66 -14.55 -0.82
N THR A 24 -27.75 -13.67 -0.35
CA THR A 24 -26.70 -13.07 -1.17
C THR A 24 -25.31 -13.62 -0.89
N GLY A 25 -25.14 -14.34 0.22
CA GLY A 25 -23.84 -14.81 0.72
C GLY A 25 -22.92 -13.68 1.21
N GLN A 26 -23.37 -12.42 1.20
CA GLN A 26 -22.56 -11.28 1.60
C GLN A 26 -22.51 -11.15 3.13
N ILE A 27 -21.39 -10.66 3.64
CA ILE A 27 -21.19 -10.43 5.07
C ILE A 27 -22.04 -9.24 5.51
N ARG A 28 -23.02 -9.50 6.37
CA ARG A 28 -23.96 -8.49 6.88
C ARG A 28 -23.47 -7.86 8.19
N ALA A 29 -22.84 -8.64 9.06
CA ALA A 29 -22.26 -8.15 10.30
C ALA A 29 -21.16 -9.10 10.84
N ILE A 30 -20.22 -8.55 11.61
CA ILE A 30 -19.26 -9.35 12.40
C ILE A 30 -19.86 -9.51 13.80
N LYS A 31 -20.32 -10.72 14.15
CA LYS A 31 -20.76 -11.04 15.52
C LYS A 31 -19.52 -11.22 16.38
N GLY A 32 -19.16 -10.18 17.12
CA GLY A 32 -17.96 -10.25 17.98
C GLY A 32 -17.62 -9.03 18.83
N PHE A 33 -18.29 -7.89 18.69
CA PHE A 33 -17.99 -6.71 19.51
C PHE A 33 -19.29 -6.10 20.04
N GLY A 34 -19.77 -6.59 21.19
CA GLY A 34 -20.99 -6.04 21.81
C GLY A 34 -21.65 -6.96 22.85
N ALA A 35 -22.94 -6.72 23.09
CA ALA A 35 -23.75 -7.37 24.13
C ALA A 35 -23.81 -8.90 23.99
N ASP A 36 -23.80 -9.43 22.77
CA ASP A 36 -23.90 -10.87 22.50
C ASP A 36 -22.64 -11.63 22.96
N ALA A 37 -21.46 -11.03 22.79
CA ALA A 37 -20.21 -11.61 23.30
C ALA A 37 -20.18 -11.63 24.84
N LYS A 38 -20.77 -10.60 25.48
CA LYS A 38 -20.92 -10.56 26.94
C LYS A 38 -21.89 -11.63 27.45
N ALA A 39 -22.99 -11.86 26.73
CA ALA A 39 -23.97 -12.89 27.08
C ALA A 39 -23.38 -14.30 26.95
N GLU A 40 -22.62 -14.54 25.88
CA GLU A 40 -21.95 -15.84 25.65
C GLU A 40 -20.81 -16.07 26.65
N LEU A 41 -20.03 -15.03 26.97
CA LEU A 41 -19.01 -15.11 28.02
C LEU A 41 -19.65 -15.42 29.39
N ALA A 42 -20.76 -14.76 29.74
CA ALA A 42 -21.48 -15.03 30.99
C ALA A 42 -22.01 -16.47 31.05
N ARG A 43 -22.50 -17.00 29.93
CA ARG A 43 -22.96 -18.39 29.81
C ARG A 43 -21.82 -19.38 30.05
N VAL A 44 -20.68 -19.16 29.39
CA VAL A 44 -19.50 -20.03 29.48
C VAL A 44 -18.88 -19.98 30.87
N THR A 45 -18.74 -18.79 31.47
CA THR A 45 -18.23 -18.62 32.84
C THR A 45 -19.13 -19.33 33.86
N LYS A 46 -20.45 -19.26 33.72
CA LYS A 46 -21.38 -19.97 34.61
C LYS A 46 -21.25 -21.49 34.51
N ASP A 47 -21.10 -22.02 33.29
CA ASP A 47 -20.94 -23.46 33.07
C ASP A 47 -19.59 -24.00 33.59
N LEU A 48 -18.53 -23.20 33.52
CA LEU A 48 -17.21 -23.56 34.01
C LEU A 48 -17.08 -23.43 35.53
N ASN A 49 -17.69 -22.41 36.13
CA ASN A 49 -17.81 -22.30 37.58
C ASN A 49 -18.58 -23.50 38.17
N ARG A 50 -19.64 -23.96 37.49
CA ARG A 50 -20.37 -25.18 37.90
C ARG A 50 -19.50 -26.44 37.86
N LYS A 51 -18.45 -26.46 37.05
CA LYS A 51 -17.47 -27.54 36.95
C LYS A 51 -16.25 -27.35 37.86
N GLY A 52 -16.27 -26.33 38.73
CA GLY A 52 -15.19 -26.05 39.68
C GLY A 52 -14.03 -25.21 39.13
N HIS A 53 -14.16 -24.64 37.94
CA HIS A 53 -13.12 -23.79 37.34
C HIS A 53 -13.52 -22.31 37.44
N ILE A 54 -12.69 -21.48 38.06
CA ILE A 54 -12.92 -20.04 38.21
C ILE A 54 -12.34 -19.31 37.00
N LEU A 55 -13.17 -18.54 36.30
CA LEU A 55 -12.78 -17.63 35.22
C LEU A 55 -12.92 -16.19 35.70
N GLU A 56 -11.81 -15.48 35.85
CA GLU A 56 -11.79 -14.03 36.06
C GLU A 56 -11.58 -13.33 34.71
N PRO A 57 -12.52 -12.50 34.24
CA PRO A 57 -12.33 -11.73 33.01
C PRO A 57 -11.32 -10.61 33.27
N ASP A 58 -10.14 -10.70 32.66
CA ASP A 58 -9.16 -9.61 32.61
C ASP A 58 -9.74 -8.43 31.81
N GLU A 59 -9.45 -7.20 32.24
CA GLU A 59 -10.03 -5.99 31.67
C GLU A 59 -9.77 -5.92 30.16
N ALA A 60 -10.78 -5.46 29.42
CA ALA A 60 -10.76 -5.37 27.97
C ALA A 60 -9.54 -4.54 27.51
N LYS A 61 -8.46 -5.22 27.12
CA LYS A 61 -7.39 -4.59 26.36
C LYS A 61 -7.93 -4.23 25.00
N THR A 62 -8.12 -2.93 24.77
CA THR A 62 -8.25 -2.39 23.42
C THR A 62 -6.97 -2.76 22.67
N LEU A 63 -7.01 -3.86 21.92
CA LEU A 63 -5.93 -4.21 21.01
C LEU A 63 -6.00 -3.21 19.86
N GLU A 64 -5.01 -2.33 19.78
CA GLU A 64 -4.71 -1.54 18.57
C GLU A 64 -4.77 -2.49 17.35
N PRO A 65 -5.60 -2.19 16.34
CA PRO A 65 -5.87 -3.14 15.27
C PRO A 65 -4.63 -3.39 14.43
N THR A 66 -3.99 -4.54 14.62
CA THR A 66 -2.85 -5.03 13.84
C THR A 66 -3.13 -5.06 12.33
N ILE A 67 -4.41 -5.14 11.95
CA ILE A 67 -4.87 -5.09 10.56
C ILE A 67 -4.53 -3.75 9.91
N ARG A 68 -4.66 -2.63 10.64
CA ARG A 68 -4.36 -1.29 10.13
C ARG A 68 -2.87 -1.17 9.78
N GLY A 69 -1.99 -1.63 10.67
CA GLY A 69 -0.54 -1.64 10.43
C GLY A 69 -0.12 -2.49 9.23
N ARG A 70 -0.75 -3.64 8.98
CA ARG A 70 -0.44 -4.48 7.82
C ARG A 70 -0.86 -3.85 6.50
N PHE A 71 -2.02 -3.18 6.44
CA PHE A 71 -2.46 -2.48 5.23
C PHE A 71 -1.62 -1.22 4.95
N GLU A 72 -1.33 -0.43 5.99
CA GLU A 72 -0.46 0.75 5.87
C GLU A 72 0.95 0.36 5.41
N HIS A 73 1.51 -0.72 5.95
CA HIS A 73 2.79 -1.28 5.50
C HIS A 73 2.75 -1.73 4.04
N ASN A 74 1.74 -2.49 3.63
CA ASN A 74 1.59 -2.91 2.23
C ASN A 74 1.48 -1.70 1.28
N LEU A 75 0.80 -0.63 1.70
CA LEU A 75 0.68 0.58 0.89
C LEU A 75 2.03 1.31 0.79
N ALA A 76 2.78 1.42 1.90
CA ALA A 76 4.10 2.02 1.89
C ALA A 76 5.09 1.23 1.01
N GLU A 77 5.05 -0.11 1.04
CA GLU A 77 5.83 -0.96 0.15
C GLU A 77 5.46 -0.74 -1.33
N VAL A 78 4.17 -0.63 -1.64
CA VAL A 78 3.70 -0.29 -2.99
C VAL A 78 4.25 1.07 -3.42
N MET A 79 4.19 2.08 -2.54
CA MET A 79 4.72 3.42 -2.81
C MET A 79 6.22 3.40 -3.09
N GLN A 80 6.99 2.62 -2.33
CA GLN A 80 8.43 2.46 -2.58
C GLN A 80 8.71 1.73 -3.89
N GLY A 81 7.95 0.67 -4.19
CA GLY A 81 8.03 -0.04 -5.46
C GLY A 81 7.76 0.87 -6.66
N LEU A 82 6.70 1.68 -6.59
CA LEU A 82 6.36 2.67 -7.61
C LEU A 82 7.42 3.77 -7.72
N THR A 83 7.96 4.24 -6.58
CA THR A 83 9.06 5.22 -6.54
C THR A 83 10.32 4.69 -7.22
N LYS A 84 10.62 3.40 -7.05
CA LYS A 84 11.75 2.74 -7.74
C LYS A 84 11.53 2.70 -9.25
N ILE A 85 10.32 2.40 -9.72
CA ILE A 85 9.99 2.43 -11.15
C ILE A 85 10.14 3.86 -11.69
N ALA A 86 9.61 4.86 -10.95
CA ALA A 86 9.73 6.26 -11.33
C ALA A 86 11.19 6.72 -11.40
N TYR A 87 12.03 6.31 -10.46
CA TYR A 87 13.47 6.55 -10.50
C TYR A 87 14.12 6.01 -11.77
N LEU A 88 13.89 4.72 -12.08
CA LEU A 88 14.46 4.08 -13.26
C LEU A 88 13.95 4.70 -14.57
N ALA A 89 12.67 5.06 -14.63
CA ALA A 89 12.08 5.75 -15.78
C ALA A 89 12.68 7.15 -15.98
N THR A 90 12.99 7.84 -14.88
CA THR A 90 13.65 9.14 -14.91
C THR A 90 15.07 8.99 -15.47
N VAL A 91 15.87 8.05 -14.93
CA VAL A 91 17.22 7.74 -15.45
C VAL A 91 17.17 7.36 -16.93
N TRP A 92 16.22 6.52 -17.34
CA TRP A 92 16.04 6.17 -18.75
C TRP A 92 15.78 7.39 -19.65
N THR A 93 15.01 8.36 -19.14
CA THR A 93 14.55 9.51 -19.92
C THR A 93 15.64 10.59 -20.07
N VAL A 94 16.39 10.86 -19.01
CA VAL A 94 17.38 11.95 -18.97
C VAL A 94 18.83 11.48 -18.93
N GLY A 95 19.08 10.17 -18.81
CA GLY A 95 20.40 9.57 -18.79
C GLY A 95 21.04 9.43 -17.41
N ASP A 96 22.23 8.84 -17.40
CA ASP A 96 22.97 8.47 -16.18
C ASP A 96 23.41 9.69 -15.35
N GLU A 97 23.48 10.87 -15.94
CA GLU A 97 23.82 12.12 -15.22
C GLU A 97 22.84 12.39 -14.06
N PHE A 98 21.58 11.96 -14.20
CA PHE A 98 20.58 12.09 -13.14
C PHE A 98 21.00 11.38 -11.85
N LEU A 99 21.77 10.29 -11.93
CA LEU A 99 22.21 9.51 -10.77
C LEU A 99 23.02 10.36 -9.79
N SER A 100 23.80 11.33 -10.30
CA SER A 100 24.64 12.24 -9.51
C SER A 100 23.94 13.50 -9.00
N THR A 101 22.68 13.74 -9.37
CA THR A 101 21.93 14.94 -8.96
C THR A 101 21.37 14.83 -7.54
N ALA A 102 21.01 15.97 -6.94
CA ALA A 102 20.29 15.98 -5.67
C ALA A 102 18.93 15.28 -5.77
N ALA A 103 18.27 15.35 -6.94
CA ALA A 103 17.04 14.63 -7.22
C ALA A 103 17.26 13.09 -7.22
N GLY A 104 18.33 12.62 -7.85
CA GLY A 104 18.70 11.20 -7.84
C GLY A 104 18.99 10.66 -6.44
N VAL A 105 19.70 11.45 -5.61
CA VAL A 105 19.91 11.13 -4.18
C VAL A 105 18.58 11.04 -3.43
N ARG A 106 17.65 11.97 -3.69
CA ARG A 106 16.34 11.99 -3.04
C ARG A 106 15.53 10.73 -3.35
N TYR A 107 15.46 10.33 -4.62
CA TYR A 107 14.80 9.07 -5.01
C TYR A 107 15.36 7.86 -4.26
N ARG A 108 16.70 7.73 -4.19
CA ARG A 108 17.34 6.64 -3.46
C ARG A 108 17.00 6.66 -1.97
N SER A 109 16.98 7.84 -1.36
CA SER A 109 16.57 7.96 0.04
C SER A 109 15.14 7.46 0.30
N TRP A 110 14.20 7.71 -0.60
CA TRP A 110 12.83 7.18 -0.50
C TRP A 110 12.76 5.67 -0.70
N ILE A 111 13.56 5.14 -1.63
CA ILE A 111 13.65 3.70 -1.91
C ILE A 111 14.26 2.94 -0.73
N ASP A 112 15.28 3.52 -0.08
CA ASP A 112 16.01 2.92 1.04
C ASP A 112 15.35 3.18 2.41
N ALA A 113 14.28 3.96 2.45
CA ALA A 113 13.55 4.26 3.67
C ALA A 113 12.92 3.00 4.28
N GLU A 114 12.56 3.07 5.56
CA GLU A 114 11.67 2.04 6.12
C GLU A 114 10.31 2.05 5.39
N PRO A 115 9.73 0.87 5.09
CA PRO A 115 8.45 0.72 4.40
C PRO A 115 7.26 1.10 5.29
N ASN A 116 7.21 2.35 5.73
CA ASN A 116 6.09 2.93 6.46
C ASN A 116 5.89 4.39 6.05
N SER A 117 4.65 4.87 6.14
CA SER A 117 4.28 6.21 5.68
C SER A 117 5.06 7.32 6.41
N ALA A 118 5.31 7.17 7.71
CA ALA A 118 5.99 8.19 8.51
C ALA A 118 7.46 8.40 8.07
N ALA A 119 8.19 7.33 7.76
CA ALA A 119 9.55 7.41 7.25
C ALA A 119 9.61 8.08 5.88
N LEU A 120 8.68 7.73 4.98
CA LEU A 120 8.60 8.34 3.64
C LEU A 120 8.23 9.83 3.71
N GLU A 121 7.28 10.20 4.57
CA GLU A 121 6.88 11.59 4.80
C GLU A 121 8.02 12.42 5.41
N ALA A 122 8.79 11.85 6.35
CA ALA A 122 9.94 12.51 6.96
C ALA A 122 11.04 12.83 5.93
N LEU A 123 11.19 12.00 4.91
CA LEU A 123 12.08 12.22 3.77
C LEU A 123 11.47 13.12 2.68
N GLY A 124 10.26 13.64 2.91
CA GLY A 124 9.58 14.57 2.01
C GLY A 124 8.97 13.93 0.77
N LEU A 125 8.71 12.62 0.77
CA LEU A 125 7.94 11.99 -0.32
C LEU A 125 6.51 12.50 -0.27
N ARG A 126 6.14 13.33 -1.24
CA ARG A 126 4.78 13.87 -1.40
C ARG A 126 4.32 13.68 -2.84
N PRO A 127 3.61 12.58 -3.14
CA PRO A 127 3.02 12.37 -4.45
C PRO A 127 2.07 13.51 -4.81
N LEU A 128 2.00 13.86 -6.10
CA LEU A 128 0.97 14.76 -6.60
C LEU A 128 -0.40 14.07 -6.57
N GLU A 129 -1.43 14.81 -6.17
CA GLU A 129 -2.82 14.34 -6.22
C GLU A 129 -3.34 14.13 -7.66
N GLY A 130 -2.65 14.70 -8.65
CA GLY A 130 -2.98 14.58 -10.07
C GLY A 130 -2.22 13.45 -10.79
N SER A 131 -2.88 12.84 -11.76
CA SER A 131 -2.29 11.82 -12.63
C SER A 131 -1.59 12.44 -13.85
N LEU A 132 -0.33 12.05 -14.07
CA LEU A 132 0.35 12.26 -15.36
C LEU A 132 -0.06 11.20 -16.42
N CYS A 133 -0.50 10.02 -15.97
CA CYS A 133 -0.85 8.87 -16.82
C CYS A 133 -2.31 8.92 -17.30
N LYS A 134 -2.66 9.89 -18.15
CA LYS A 134 -4.06 10.12 -18.59
C LYS A 134 -4.53 9.27 -19.79
N LYS A 135 -3.64 8.52 -20.44
CA LYS A 135 -3.98 7.71 -21.63
C LYS A 135 -4.94 6.59 -21.23
N SER A 136 -6.06 6.47 -21.94
CA SER A 136 -6.99 5.35 -21.75
C SER A 136 -6.37 4.07 -22.33
N VAL A 137 -6.20 3.05 -21.48
CA VAL A 137 -5.63 1.74 -21.82
C VAL A 137 -6.36 0.62 -21.08
N PRO A 138 -6.26 -0.64 -21.52
CA PRO A 138 -6.81 -1.77 -20.77
C PRO A 138 -6.20 -1.93 -19.37
N HIS A 139 -6.91 -2.57 -18.44
CA HIS A 139 -6.44 -2.88 -17.07
C HIS A 139 -5.17 -3.77 -17.03
N THR A 140 -4.84 -4.43 -18.13
CA THR A 140 -3.59 -5.21 -18.23
C THR A 140 -2.37 -4.35 -18.54
N HIS A 141 -2.55 -3.04 -18.75
CA HIS A 141 -1.48 -2.15 -19.18
C HIS A 141 -0.87 -1.36 -18.03
N HIS A 142 0.41 -1.06 -18.15
CA HIS A 142 1.11 -0.10 -17.32
C HIS A 142 1.41 1.16 -18.11
N LEU A 143 1.38 2.30 -17.45
CA LEU A 143 1.74 3.60 -17.99
C LEU A 143 2.90 4.16 -17.18
N ILE A 144 3.95 4.58 -17.86
CA ILE A 144 5.09 5.27 -17.26
C ILE A 144 5.32 6.53 -18.09
N ALA A 145 5.19 7.68 -17.48
CA ALA A 145 5.41 8.97 -18.12
C ALA A 145 6.52 9.72 -17.40
N CYS A 146 7.42 10.35 -18.13
CA CYS A 146 8.44 11.24 -17.57
C CYS A 146 8.52 12.50 -18.44
N VAL A 147 8.44 13.65 -17.80
CA VAL A 147 8.43 14.96 -18.45
C VAL A 147 9.39 15.88 -17.73
N ALA A 148 10.33 16.45 -18.47
CA ALA A 148 11.08 17.62 -18.03
C ALA A 148 10.29 18.90 -18.31
N LEU A 149 10.06 19.72 -17.28
CA LEU A 149 9.37 21.01 -17.40
C LEU A 149 9.91 21.99 -16.36
N ASP A 150 10.34 23.17 -16.80
CA ASP A 150 10.78 24.29 -15.96
C ASP A 150 11.78 23.89 -14.86
N GLY A 151 12.81 23.11 -15.22
CA GLY A 151 13.84 22.63 -14.29
C GLY A 151 13.36 21.54 -13.32
N ASN A 152 12.15 21.01 -13.51
CA ASN A 152 11.59 19.89 -12.76
C ASN A 152 11.48 18.65 -13.64
N LEU A 153 11.58 17.49 -13.01
CA LEU A 153 11.24 16.19 -13.58
C LEU A 153 9.96 15.70 -12.94
N ILE A 154 8.94 15.52 -13.77
CA ILE A 154 7.63 15.01 -13.38
C ILE A 154 7.53 13.60 -13.93
N THR A 155 7.51 12.62 -13.03
CA THR A 155 7.43 11.20 -13.39
C THR A 155 6.18 10.57 -12.80
N GLY A 156 5.35 10.02 -13.67
CA GLY A 156 4.15 9.28 -13.31
C GLY A 156 4.32 7.79 -13.62
N VAL A 157 3.89 6.93 -12.71
CA VAL A 157 3.81 5.48 -12.91
C VAL A 157 2.43 5.03 -12.49
N ARG A 158 1.72 4.34 -13.38
CA ARG A 158 0.46 3.64 -13.07
C ARG A 158 0.57 2.20 -13.52
N LEU A 159 0.41 1.26 -12.59
CA LEU A 159 0.40 -0.18 -12.91
C LEU A 159 -1.03 -0.71 -13.02
N PHE A 160 -1.27 -1.64 -13.95
CA PHE A 160 -2.55 -2.32 -14.16
C PHE A 160 -3.72 -1.36 -14.45
N ASN A 161 -3.40 -0.15 -14.92
CA ASN A 161 -4.29 0.98 -15.02
C ASN A 161 -5.13 1.28 -13.75
N GLU A 162 -4.67 0.90 -12.55
CA GLU A 162 -5.42 1.09 -11.30
C GLU A 162 -4.91 2.24 -10.44
N PRO A 163 -5.80 3.09 -9.87
CA PRO A 163 -5.41 4.23 -9.04
C PRO A 163 -4.61 3.85 -7.79
N LEU A 164 -4.85 2.66 -7.22
CA LEU A 164 -4.11 2.18 -6.05
C LEU A 164 -2.64 1.86 -6.34
N PHE A 165 -2.29 1.67 -7.62
CA PHE A 165 -0.92 1.41 -8.06
C PHE A 165 -0.41 2.56 -8.92
N GLU A 166 -0.72 3.79 -8.49
CA GLU A 166 -0.31 5.02 -9.15
C GLU A 166 0.51 5.91 -8.24
N ILE A 167 1.57 6.50 -8.81
CA ILE A 167 2.31 7.60 -8.20
C ILE A 167 2.62 8.63 -9.27
N THR A 168 2.55 9.91 -8.90
CA THR A 168 3.14 11.00 -9.69
C THR A 168 4.07 11.79 -8.79
N LEU A 169 5.33 11.93 -9.20
CA LEU A 169 6.38 12.60 -8.45
C LEU A 169 6.91 13.78 -9.23
N THR A 170 7.11 14.90 -8.55
CA THR A 170 7.83 16.05 -9.07
C THR A 170 9.08 16.28 -8.26
N VAL A 171 10.23 16.29 -8.93
CA VAL A 171 11.50 16.61 -8.29
C VAL A 171 12.20 17.75 -9.04
N PRO A 172 12.72 18.77 -8.34
CA PRO A 172 13.58 19.76 -8.97
C PRO A 172 14.91 19.12 -9.32
N ALA A 173 15.38 19.33 -10.55
CA ALA A 173 16.68 18.87 -11.03
C ALA A 173 17.38 20.01 -11.81
N PRO A 174 17.66 21.16 -11.15
CA PRO A 174 18.27 22.33 -11.80
C PRO A 174 19.68 22.05 -12.34
N GLU A 175 20.34 20.99 -11.86
CA GLU A 175 21.68 20.59 -12.32
C GLU A 175 21.66 20.02 -13.74
N LEU A 176 20.50 19.58 -14.22
CA LEU A 176 20.36 19.04 -15.57
C LEU A 176 19.98 20.13 -16.56
N GLN A 177 20.73 20.21 -17.66
CA GLN A 177 20.31 20.98 -18.83
C GLN A 177 19.23 20.19 -19.57
N LEU A 178 18.02 20.23 -19.04
CA LEU A 178 16.88 19.53 -19.61
C LEU A 178 16.41 20.27 -20.85
N ALA A 179 16.79 19.77 -22.04
CA ALA A 179 16.14 20.21 -23.26
C ALA A 179 14.63 19.94 -23.17
N ASN A 180 13.79 20.76 -23.81
CA ASN A 180 12.33 20.55 -23.92
C ASN A 180 11.93 19.21 -24.61
N GLU A 181 12.92 18.39 -24.97
CA GLU A 181 12.82 17.13 -25.71
C GLU A 181 12.68 15.90 -24.79
N HIS A 182 12.87 16.03 -23.48
CA HIS A 182 12.78 14.90 -22.54
C HIS A 182 11.34 14.67 -22.06
N ARG A 183 10.46 14.29 -22.98
CA ARG A 183 9.10 13.86 -22.66
C ARG A 183 8.83 12.48 -23.23
N ARG A 184 8.67 11.49 -22.35
CA ARG A 184 8.46 10.09 -22.72
C ARG A 184 7.18 9.57 -22.09
N LEU A 185 6.42 8.80 -22.88
CA LEU A 185 5.36 7.93 -22.41
C LEU A 185 5.66 6.51 -22.87
N ILE A 186 5.76 5.61 -21.91
CA ILE A 186 5.91 4.17 -22.11
C ILE A 186 4.58 3.51 -21.74
N VAL A 187 4.07 2.70 -22.65
CA VAL A 187 2.88 1.87 -22.45
C VAL A 187 3.31 0.41 -22.51
N ILE A 188 3.12 -0.34 -21.42
CA ILE A 188 3.48 -1.75 -21.34
C ILE A 188 2.20 -2.58 -21.34
N ASP A 189 2.07 -3.51 -22.28
CA ASP A 189 1.04 -4.55 -22.24
C ASP A 189 1.58 -5.74 -21.45
N ALA A 190 1.18 -5.87 -20.18
CA ALA A 190 1.67 -6.95 -19.31
C ALA A 190 1.19 -8.33 -19.75
N ALA A 191 0.02 -8.42 -20.39
CA ALA A 191 -0.54 -9.68 -20.87
C ALA A 191 0.25 -10.21 -22.07
N ARG A 192 0.66 -9.32 -22.97
CA ARG A 192 1.44 -9.66 -24.18
C ARG A 192 2.95 -9.55 -23.99
N ARG A 193 3.41 -8.96 -22.88
CA ARG A 193 4.82 -8.70 -22.57
C ARG A 193 5.51 -7.82 -23.62
N THR A 194 4.78 -6.85 -24.13
CA THR A 194 5.26 -5.88 -25.13
C THR A 194 5.23 -4.48 -24.54
N PHE A 195 6.00 -3.56 -25.11
CA PHE A 195 5.91 -2.15 -24.76
C PHE A 195 6.00 -1.27 -26.01
N GLU A 196 5.37 -0.10 -25.92
CA GLU A 196 5.45 0.98 -26.88
C GLU A 196 6.02 2.20 -26.19
N GLU A 197 6.90 2.92 -26.88
CA GLU A 197 7.44 4.18 -26.43
C GLU A 197 6.99 5.31 -27.36
N THR A 198 6.53 6.40 -26.77
CA THR A 198 6.13 7.62 -27.48
C THR A 198 6.89 8.81 -26.92
N LEU A 199 7.60 9.52 -27.79
CA LEU A 199 8.11 10.86 -27.47
C LEU A 199 6.92 11.82 -27.51
N LEU A 200 6.63 12.47 -26.39
CA LEU A 200 5.54 13.45 -26.33
C LEU A 200 6.05 14.74 -26.98
N ALA A 201 5.33 15.22 -28.00
CA ALA A 201 5.66 16.47 -28.66
C ALA A 201 5.70 17.66 -27.64
N PRO A 202 6.52 18.69 -27.92
CA PRO A 202 6.56 19.91 -27.11
C PRO A 202 5.19 20.61 -26.99
#